data_AF-A0A7C9BCT9-F1
#
_entry.id   AF-A0A7C9BCT9-F1
#
_cell.length_a   1.000
_cell.length_b   1.000
_cell.length_c   1.000
_cell.angle_alpha   90.00
_cell.angle_beta   90.00
_cell.angle_gamma   90.00
#
_symmetry.space_group_name_H-M   'P 1'
#
loop_
_entity.id
_entity.type
_entity.pdbx_description
1 polymer ?
#
loop_
_entity_poly.entity_id
_entity_poly.type
_entity_poly.pdbx_seq_one_letter_code
_entity_poly.pdbx_strand_id
1 'polypeptide(L)'
;MSGGGNDVLGDEFQFFLREVPDPADATPKRYLNEKFFDTMATLSSQYDDMFTELLDRYKDLHIMVHCYDFIIPVDTENPANKKKQSWSGKHMIAKKIGPQDEREKLIHFILDEFARRLTDLVSKPKFKGKVTFVDTRGLVDRNTWFDEIHPTNPGFQLVGDKFIREIEQVRKQVDF
;
A
#
# COMPACT_ATOMS: atom_id res chain seq x y z
N MET A 1 -4.90 9.67 6.64
CA MET A 1 -5.40 9.48 5.28
C MET A 1 -5.16 8.05 4.85
N SER A 2 -6.22 7.33 4.45
CA SER A 2 -6.12 5.97 3.90
C SER A 2 -6.36 6.03 2.40
N GLY A 3 -5.28 5.92 1.63
CA GLY A 3 -5.33 5.87 0.16
C GLY A 3 -4.18 5.05 -0.41
N GLY A 4 -3.85 3.92 0.24
CA GLY A 4 -2.79 3.03 -0.25
C GLY A 4 -3.29 1.80 -1.01
N GLY A 5 -4.53 1.40 -0.77
CA GLY A 5 -5.05 0.10 -1.19
C GLY A 5 -5.86 0.23 -2.46
N ASN A 6 -6.99 0.92 -2.43
CA ASN A 6 -7.79 1.12 -3.65
C ASN A 6 -7.03 1.93 -4.72
N ASP A 7 -6.14 2.83 -4.30
CA ASP A 7 -5.38 3.69 -5.21
C ASP A 7 -4.33 2.91 -6.02
N VAL A 8 -3.94 1.70 -5.57
CA VAL A 8 -2.88 0.89 -6.16
C VAL A 8 -3.34 -0.53 -6.53
N LEU A 9 -4.26 -1.10 -5.75
CA LEU A 9 -4.75 -2.48 -5.78
C LEU A 9 -6.28 -2.56 -6.02
N GLY A 10 -6.90 -1.46 -6.45
CA GLY A 10 -8.31 -1.42 -6.87
C GLY A 10 -8.56 -2.06 -8.24
N ASP A 11 -9.72 -1.82 -8.84
CA ASP A 11 -10.13 -2.43 -10.13
C ASP A 11 -9.16 -2.15 -11.30
N GLU A 12 -8.40 -1.05 -11.21
CA GLU A 12 -7.38 -0.66 -12.18
C GLU A 12 -6.14 -1.57 -12.15
N PHE A 13 -5.94 -2.37 -11.08
CA PHE A 13 -4.77 -3.21 -10.88
C PHE A 13 -4.48 -4.13 -12.08
N GLN A 14 -5.53 -4.66 -12.72
CA GLN A 14 -5.39 -5.51 -13.90
C GLN A 14 -4.68 -4.83 -15.07
N PHE A 15 -4.81 -3.49 -15.19
CA PHE A 15 -4.22 -2.70 -16.25
C PHE A 15 -2.76 -2.34 -15.98
N PHE A 16 -2.26 -2.59 -14.78
CA PHE A 16 -0.84 -2.45 -14.43
C PHE A 16 -0.04 -3.69 -14.84
N LEU A 17 -0.69 -4.84 -15.02
CA LEU A 17 -0.04 -6.10 -15.31
C LEU A 17 0.22 -6.28 -16.82
N ARG A 18 1.45 -6.67 -17.16
CA ARG A 18 1.83 -7.09 -18.51
C ARG A 18 1.17 -8.42 -18.87
N GLU A 19 0.86 -8.59 -20.16
CA GLU A 19 0.46 -9.91 -20.71
C GLU A 19 1.62 -10.91 -20.70
N VAL A 20 2.83 -10.41 -20.98
CA VAL A 20 4.07 -11.19 -20.97
C VAL A 20 5.07 -10.46 -20.07
N PRO A 21 5.62 -11.14 -19.04
CA PRO A 21 6.61 -10.53 -18.16
C PRO A 21 7.86 -10.11 -18.95
N ASP A 22 8.50 -9.01 -18.55
CA ASP A 22 9.75 -8.57 -19.16
C ASP A 22 10.85 -9.63 -18.96
N PRO A 23 11.37 -10.26 -20.04
CA PRO A 23 12.37 -11.31 -19.91
C PRO A 23 13.74 -10.80 -19.46
N ALA A 24 14.00 -9.48 -19.54
CA ALA A 24 15.26 -8.88 -19.12
C ALA A 24 15.29 -8.46 -17.65
N ASP A 25 14.14 -8.48 -16.96
CA ASP A 25 14.02 -8.11 -15.55
C ASP A 25 13.79 -9.35 -14.68
N ALA A 26 14.70 -9.59 -13.73
CA ALA A 26 14.62 -10.71 -12.79
C ALA A 26 13.86 -10.37 -11.49
N THR A 27 13.47 -9.11 -11.31
CA THR A 27 12.73 -8.62 -10.13
C THR A 27 11.21 -8.71 -10.36
N PRO A 28 10.36 -8.56 -9.33
CA PRO A 28 8.91 -8.55 -9.51
C PRO A 28 8.41 -7.45 -10.47
N LYS A 29 9.17 -6.36 -10.66
CA LYS A 29 8.88 -5.30 -11.63
C LYS A 29 8.60 -5.81 -13.04
N ARG A 30 9.17 -6.96 -13.43
CA ARG A 30 8.94 -7.60 -14.73
C ARG A 30 7.47 -7.78 -15.09
N TYR A 31 6.58 -7.85 -14.10
CA TYR A 31 5.15 -8.04 -14.29
C TYR A 31 4.40 -6.73 -14.54
N LEU A 32 5.03 -5.57 -14.33
CA LEU A 32 4.38 -4.26 -14.36
C LEU A 32 4.71 -3.48 -15.64
N ASN A 33 3.70 -2.83 -16.22
CA ASN A 33 3.86 -1.94 -17.36
C ASN A 33 4.04 -0.47 -16.92
N GLU A 34 4.26 0.43 -17.88
CA GLU A 34 4.52 1.86 -17.60
C GLU A 34 3.35 2.57 -16.91
N LYS A 35 2.10 2.15 -17.19
CA LYS A 35 0.90 2.74 -16.57
C LYS A 35 0.96 2.69 -15.05
N PHE A 36 1.50 1.61 -14.47
CA PHE A 36 1.71 1.52 -13.03
C PHE A 36 2.60 2.66 -12.51
N PHE A 37 3.74 2.89 -13.16
CA PHE A 37 4.73 3.88 -12.74
C PHE A 37 4.22 5.30 -12.93
N ASP A 38 3.49 5.54 -14.03
CA ASP A 38 2.82 6.81 -14.29
C ASP A 38 1.74 7.08 -13.23
N THR A 39 0.89 6.10 -12.92
CA THR A 39 -0.10 6.22 -11.85
C THR A 39 0.55 6.50 -10.50
N MET A 40 1.65 5.82 -10.17
CA MET A 40 2.40 6.09 -8.94
C MET A 40 2.98 7.51 -8.89
N ALA A 41 3.40 8.07 -10.03
CA ALA A 41 3.85 9.46 -10.11
C ALA A 41 2.68 10.44 -9.94
N THR A 42 1.54 10.17 -10.58
CA THR A 42 0.31 10.96 -10.41
C THR A 42 -0.16 10.96 -8.97
N LEU A 43 -0.24 9.80 -8.32
CA LEU A 43 -0.60 9.68 -6.91
C LEU A 43 0.33 10.49 -6.02
N SER A 44 1.64 10.40 -6.26
CA SER A 44 2.63 11.17 -5.49
C SER A 44 2.40 12.69 -5.60
N SER A 45 2.01 13.19 -6.80
CA SER A 45 1.62 14.59 -7.00
C SER A 45 0.33 14.95 -6.27
N GLN A 46 -0.69 14.09 -6.35
CA GLN A 46 -1.98 14.32 -5.69
C GLN A 46 -1.85 14.37 -4.16
N TYR A 47 -1.03 13.50 -3.58
CA TYR A 47 -0.72 13.55 -2.15
C TYR A 47 0.05 14.83 -1.78
N ASP A 48 0.99 15.27 -2.61
CA ASP A 48 1.71 16.53 -2.40
C ASP A 48 0.74 17.72 -2.38
N ASP A 49 -0.12 17.83 -3.40
CA ASP A 49 -1.10 18.91 -3.55
C ASP A 49 -2.07 18.91 -2.36
N MET A 50 -2.60 17.74 -2.01
CA MET A 50 -3.52 17.56 -0.88
C MET A 50 -2.87 17.96 0.46
N PHE A 51 -1.65 17.52 0.75
CA PHE A 51 -0.95 17.92 1.97
C PHE A 51 -0.69 19.42 2.00
N THR A 52 -0.31 20.00 0.87
CA THR A 52 -0.06 21.44 0.75
C THR A 52 -1.34 22.22 1.04
N GLU A 53 -2.46 21.89 0.38
CA GLU A 53 -3.75 22.56 0.56
C GLU A 53 -4.24 22.48 2.01
N LEU A 54 -4.16 21.29 2.61
CA LEU A 54 -4.60 21.06 3.99
C LEU A 54 -3.77 21.87 5.00
N LEU A 55 -2.44 21.89 4.85
CA LEU A 55 -1.55 22.63 5.75
C LEU A 55 -1.59 24.15 5.49
N ASP A 56 -1.98 24.57 4.30
CA ASP A 56 -2.22 25.97 4.00
C ASP A 56 -3.51 26.47 4.67
N ARG A 57 -4.54 25.63 4.71
CA ARG A 57 -5.84 25.95 5.32
C ARG A 57 -5.85 25.81 6.84
N TYR A 58 -5.18 24.79 7.39
CA TYR A 58 -5.22 24.45 8.81
C TYR A 58 -3.80 24.44 9.39
N LYS A 59 -3.41 25.55 10.04
CA LYS A 59 -2.01 25.74 10.50
C LYS A 59 -1.58 24.80 11.63
N ASP A 60 -2.53 24.32 12.43
CA ASP A 60 -2.28 23.41 13.55
C ASP A 60 -2.53 21.93 13.18
N LEU A 61 -2.84 21.64 11.91
CA LEU A 61 -3.09 20.27 11.46
C LEU A 61 -1.78 19.49 11.34
N HIS A 62 -1.76 18.31 11.95
CA HIS A 62 -0.76 17.27 11.67
C HIS A 62 -1.39 16.16 10.83
N ILE A 63 -0.76 15.80 9.71
CA ILE A 63 -1.26 14.79 8.78
C ILE A 63 -0.52 13.47 9.02
N MET A 64 -1.26 12.38 9.18
CA MET A 64 -0.70 11.03 9.18
C MET A 64 -1.17 10.30 7.92
N VAL A 65 -0.22 9.78 7.14
CA VAL A 65 -0.46 9.02 5.92
C VAL A 65 0.15 7.63 6.06
N HIS A 66 -0.46 6.61 5.48
CA HIS A 66 0.03 5.23 5.57
C HIS A 66 -0.14 4.51 4.22
N CYS A 67 0.53 3.37 4.10
CA CYS A 67 0.30 2.39 3.03
C CYS A 67 -0.50 1.20 3.57
N TYR A 68 -0.87 0.25 2.71
CA TYR A 68 -1.44 -1.02 3.19
C TYR A 68 -0.34 -1.93 3.74
N ASP A 69 -0.72 -2.86 4.61
CA ASP A 69 0.13 -4.01 4.90
C ASP A 69 0.22 -4.94 3.66
N PHE A 70 1.15 -5.90 3.67
CA PHE A 70 1.32 -6.91 2.64
C PHE A 70 0.11 -7.85 2.57
N ILE A 71 -0.86 -7.46 1.74
CA ILE A 71 -2.05 -8.28 1.45
C ILE A 71 -1.64 -9.63 0.87
N ILE A 72 -2.50 -10.64 1.03
CA ILE A 72 -2.20 -12.00 0.56
C ILE A 72 -3.06 -12.28 -0.66
N PRO A 73 -2.56 -12.12 -1.90
CA PRO A 73 -3.35 -12.29 -3.11
C PRO A 73 -3.93 -13.70 -3.13
N VAL A 74 -5.26 -13.80 -3.21
CA VAL A 74 -5.96 -15.08 -3.09
C VAL A 74 -5.66 -15.94 -4.30
N ASP A 75 -5.21 -17.17 -4.05
CA ASP A 75 -5.17 -18.22 -5.07
C ASP A 75 -6.59 -18.69 -5.40
N THR A 76 -7.17 -18.19 -6.49
CA THR A 76 -8.53 -18.55 -6.92
C THR A 76 -8.63 -19.93 -7.57
N GLU A 77 -7.50 -20.55 -7.93
CA GLU A 77 -7.49 -21.91 -8.49
C GLU A 77 -7.51 -22.98 -7.39
N ASN A 78 -7.09 -22.63 -6.17
CA ASN A 78 -7.18 -23.51 -5.01
C ASN A 78 -8.65 -23.69 -4.55
N PRO A 79 -9.21 -24.92 -4.56
CA PRO A 79 -10.59 -25.17 -4.15
C PRO A 79 -10.93 -24.71 -2.73
N ALA A 80 -9.96 -24.67 -1.82
CA ALA A 80 -10.14 -24.17 -0.46
C ALA A 80 -10.49 -22.68 -0.40
N ASN A 81 -10.17 -21.92 -1.45
CA ASN A 81 -10.42 -20.48 -1.54
C ASN A 81 -11.67 -20.12 -2.35
N LYS A 82 -12.48 -21.09 -2.81
CA LYS A 82 -13.63 -20.84 -3.71
C LYS A 82 -14.66 -19.83 -3.18
N LYS A 83 -14.73 -19.62 -1.86
CA LYS A 83 -15.63 -18.65 -1.20
C LYS A 83 -14.94 -17.34 -0.80
N LYS A 84 -13.62 -17.24 -0.96
CA LYS A 84 -12.87 -16.04 -0.61
C LYS A 84 -13.03 -15.00 -1.71
N GLN A 85 -13.17 -13.75 -1.30
CA GLN A 85 -13.12 -12.64 -2.24
C GLN A 85 -11.68 -12.45 -2.73
N SER A 86 -11.54 -12.11 -4.00
CA SER A 86 -10.25 -11.80 -4.60
C SER A 86 -10.32 -10.47 -5.35
N TRP A 87 -9.37 -9.59 -5.04
CA TRP A 87 -9.25 -8.26 -5.62
C TRP A 87 -8.08 -8.24 -6.60
N SER A 88 -6.89 -8.62 -6.14
CA SER A 88 -5.66 -8.70 -6.92
C SER A 88 -5.40 -10.10 -7.47
N GLY A 89 -5.57 -11.15 -6.65
CA GLY A 89 -5.16 -12.53 -6.98
C GLY A 89 -5.74 -13.05 -8.29
N LYS A 90 -7.05 -12.85 -8.51
CA LYS A 90 -7.75 -13.21 -9.76
C LYS A 90 -7.12 -12.60 -11.01
N HIS A 91 -6.65 -11.35 -10.93
CA HIS A 91 -6.04 -10.66 -12.07
C HIS A 91 -4.62 -11.17 -12.33
N MET A 92 -3.87 -11.47 -11.27
CA MET A 92 -2.52 -12.04 -11.38
C MET A 92 -2.56 -13.43 -12.02
N ILE A 93 -3.51 -14.27 -11.60
CA ILE A 93 -3.73 -15.60 -12.18
C ILE A 93 -4.15 -15.50 -13.65
N ALA A 94 -5.07 -14.58 -13.99
CA ALA A 94 -5.45 -14.33 -15.38
C ALA A 94 -4.25 -13.91 -16.26
N LYS A 95 -3.24 -13.25 -15.67
CA LYS A 95 -1.97 -12.87 -16.31
C LYS A 95 -0.88 -13.94 -16.17
N LYS A 96 -1.25 -15.16 -15.78
CA LYS A 96 -0.38 -16.34 -15.67
C LYS A 96 0.74 -16.23 -14.62
N ILE A 97 0.55 -15.40 -13.59
CA ILE A 97 1.42 -15.36 -12.40
C ILE A 97 0.96 -16.48 -11.44
N GLY A 98 1.34 -17.71 -11.78
CA GLY A 98 0.82 -18.94 -11.17
C GLY A 98 1.32 -19.25 -9.76
N PRO A 99 2.63 -19.12 -9.45
CA PRO A 99 3.12 -19.41 -8.10
C PRO A 99 2.64 -18.36 -7.07
N GLN A 100 2.16 -18.82 -5.91
CA GLN A 100 1.69 -17.94 -4.83
C GLN A 100 2.81 -17.02 -4.31
N ASP A 101 4.03 -17.53 -4.18
CA ASP A 101 5.17 -16.76 -3.69
C ASP A 101 5.57 -15.66 -4.69
N GLU A 102 5.44 -15.90 -5.99
CA GLU A 102 5.66 -14.86 -7.00
C GLU A 102 4.61 -13.76 -6.93
N ARG A 103 3.34 -14.12 -6.70
CA ARG A 103 2.27 -13.13 -6.48
C ARG A 103 2.55 -12.28 -5.24
N GLU A 104 2.89 -12.91 -4.12
CA GLU A 104 3.23 -12.19 -2.89
C GLU A 104 4.43 -11.26 -3.09
N LYS A 105 5.50 -11.72 -3.76
CA LYS A 105 6.65 -10.87 -4.10
C LYS A 105 6.26 -9.65 -4.94
N LEU A 106 5.31 -9.79 -5.86
CA LEU A 106 4.81 -8.66 -6.66
C LEU A 106 4.00 -7.67 -5.81
N ILE A 107 3.11 -8.16 -4.93
CA ILE A 107 2.38 -7.30 -4.00
C ILE A 107 3.34 -6.54 -3.09
N HIS A 108 4.36 -7.22 -2.55
CA HIS A 108 5.38 -6.57 -1.73
C HIS A 108 6.10 -5.46 -2.51
N PHE A 109 6.57 -5.75 -3.72
CA PHE A 109 7.23 -4.75 -4.57
C PHE A 109 6.35 -3.51 -4.81
N ILE A 110 5.06 -3.72 -5.07
CA ILE A 110 4.11 -2.63 -5.32
C ILE A 110 3.92 -1.76 -4.09
N LEU A 111 3.70 -2.37 -2.93
CA LEU A 111 3.50 -1.67 -1.67
C LEU A 111 4.79 -1.00 -1.18
N ASP A 112 5.95 -1.61 -1.47
CA ASP A 112 7.25 -1.03 -1.19
C ASP A 112 7.51 0.22 -2.02
N GLU A 113 7.18 0.19 -3.32
CA GLU A 113 7.31 1.36 -4.19
C GLU A 113 6.38 2.51 -3.76
N PHE A 114 5.15 2.19 -3.33
CA PHE A 114 4.23 3.18 -2.79
C PHE A 114 4.72 3.77 -1.47
N ALA A 115 5.15 2.92 -0.52
CA ALA A 115 5.69 3.34 0.77
C ALA A 115 6.94 4.21 0.61
N ARG A 116 7.83 3.86 -0.32
CA ARG A 116 9.02 4.66 -0.65
C ARG A 116 8.62 6.06 -1.13
N ARG A 117 7.66 6.16 -2.04
CA ARG A 117 7.17 7.45 -2.55
C ARG A 117 6.53 8.32 -1.48
N LEU A 118 5.71 7.72 -0.61
CA LEU A 118 5.16 8.45 0.54
C LEU A 118 6.27 8.91 1.50
N THR A 119 7.27 8.07 1.75
CA THR A 119 8.43 8.42 2.59
C THR A 119 9.22 9.58 2.00
N ASP A 120 9.53 9.52 0.70
CA ASP A 120 10.21 10.60 -0.03
C ASP A 120 9.40 11.90 0.02
N LEU A 121 8.08 11.79 -0.13
CA LEU A 121 7.16 12.92 -0.07
C LEU A 121 7.17 13.59 1.30
N VAL A 122 6.94 12.85 2.39
CA VAL A 122 6.90 13.42 3.75
C VAL A 122 8.27 13.96 4.20
N SER A 123 9.36 13.49 3.59
CA SER A 123 10.72 13.98 3.85
C SER A 123 11.00 15.36 3.23
N LYS A 124 10.12 15.88 2.37
CA LYS A 124 10.29 17.23 1.79
C LYS A 124 10.32 18.30 2.91
N PRO A 125 11.20 19.31 2.80
CA PRO A 125 11.33 20.35 3.82
C PRO A 125 10.01 21.04 4.22
N LYS A 126 9.09 21.24 3.27
CA LYS A 126 7.78 21.87 3.53
C LYS A 126 6.83 21.05 4.41
N PHE A 127 7.06 19.74 4.52
CA PHE A 127 6.23 18.81 5.30
C PHE A 127 6.90 18.34 6.60
N LYS A 128 8.18 18.69 6.81
CA LYS A 128 8.93 18.31 8.00
C LYS A 128 8.20 18.76 9.27
N GLY A 129 7.92 17.81 10.16
CA GLY A 129 7.22 18.04 11.43
C GLY A 129 5.71 18.27 11.30
N LYS A 130 5.13 18.18 10.09
CA LYS A 130 3.70 18.40 9.83
C LYS A 130 3.01 17.17 9.22
N VAL A 131 3.79 16.31 8.56
CA VAL A 131 3.29 15.08 7.95
C VAL A 131 4.15 13.91 8.42
N THR A 132 3.50 12.85 8.91
CA THR A 132 4.14 11.60 9.32
C THR A 132 3.69 10.47 8.43
N PHE A 133 4.66 9.72 7.87
CA PHE A 133 4.38 8.43 7.26
C PHE A 133 4.33 7.35 8.35
N VAL A 134 3.20 6.64 8.41
CA VAL A 134 2.97 5.51 9.30
C VAL A 134 3.15 4.25 8.48
N ASP A 135 4.31 3.61 8.62
CA ASP A 135 4.58 2.35 7.93
C ASP A 135 3.84 1.20 8.63
N THR A 136 2.87 0.61 7.95
CA THR A 136 2.07 -0.50 8.47
C THR A 136 2.41 -1.84 7.81
N ARG A 137 3.45 -1.90 6.97
CA ARG A 137 3.86 -3.14 6.31
C ARG A 137 4.51 -4.11 7.30
N GLY A 138 4.18 -5.39 7.16
CA GLY A 138 4.66 -6.48 7.98
C GLY A 138 4.10 -6.52 9.40
N LEU A 139 2.98 -5.86 9.69
CA LEU A 139 2.40 -5.83 11.03
C LEU A 139 1.45 -7.00 11.27
N VAL A 140 0.62 -7.33 10.29
CA VAL A 140 -0.47 -8.31 10.41
C VAL A 140 0.07 -9.70 10.13
N ASP A 141 -0.05 -10.58 11.13
CA ASP A 141 0.34 -11.97 10.99
C ASP A 141 -0.41 -12.65 9.85
N ARG A 142 0.29 -13.48 9.07
CA ARG A 142 -0.26 -14.21 7.92
C ARG A 142 -1.57 -14.95 8.20
N ASN A 143 -1.71 -15.51 9.41
CA ASN A 143 -2.89 -16.29 9.80
C ASN A 143 -4.03 -15.44 10.37
N THR A 144 -3.87 -14.12 10.43
CA THR A 144 -4.84 -13.17 10.99
C THR A 144 -5.51 -12.32 9.93
N TRP A 145 -5.53 -12.79 8.68
CA TRP A 145 -6.29 -12.21 7.58
C TRP A 145 -7.67 -12.89 7.45
N PHE A 146 -8.74 -12.10 7.41
CA PHE A 146 -10.10 -12.59 7.21
C PHE A 146 -10.36 -12.90 5.73
N ASP A 147 -9.97 -11.98 4.86
CA ASP A 147 -9.97 -12.12 3.41
C ASP A 147 -8.64 -11.62 2.81
N GLU A 148 -8.60 -11.38 1.50
CA GLU A 148 -7.39 -10.94 0.80
C GLU A 148 -6.80 -9.63 1.38
N ILE A 149 -7.65 -8.67 1.76
CA ILE A 149 -7.24 -7.29 2.08
C ILE A 149 -7.67 -6.83 3.47
N HIS A 150 -8.51 -7.58 4.17
CA HIS A 150 -8.98 -7.26 5.51
C HIS A 150 -8.37 -8.19 6.54
N PRO A 151 -7.65 -7.65 7.53
CA PRO A 151 -7.29 -8.38 8.74
C PRO A 151 -8.53 -8.83 9.54
N THR A 152 -8.32 -9.75 10.45
CA THR A 152 -9.25 -10.08 11.55
C THR A 152 -9.16 -9.03 12.65
N ASN A 153 -10.03 -9.08 13.66
CA ASN A 153 -9.98 -8.15 14.80
C ASN A 153 -8.59 -8.07 15.46
N PRO A 154 -7.88 -9.18 15.76
CA PRO A 154 -6.50 -9.11 16.24
C PRO A 154 -5.54 -8.41 15.28
N GLY A 155 -5.65 -8.66 13.97
CA GLY A 155 -4.81 -7.99 12.97
C GLY A 155 -5.08 -6.49 12.88
N PHE A 156 -6.34 -6.06 12.92
CA PHE A 156 -6.70 -4.64 13.00
C PHE A 156 -6.19 -3.98 14.28
N GLN A 157 -6.16 -4.70 15.40
CA GLN A 157 -5.60 -4.20 16.65
C GLN A 157 -4.11 -3.87 16.50
N LEU A 158 -3.31 -4.71 15.82
CA LEU A 158 -1.88 -4.45 15.58
C LEU A 158 -1.66 -3.15 14.77
N VAL A 159 -2.50 -2.90 13.76
CA VAL A 159 -2.48 -1.66 12.98
C VAL A 159 -2.90 -0.47 13.86
N GLY A 160 -3.98 -0.61 14.64
CA GLY A 160 -4.43 0.43 15.57
C GLY A 160 -3.37 0.82 16.60
N ASP A 161 -2.70 -0.16 17.19
CA ASP A 161 -1.62 0.04 18.15
C ASP A 161 -0.42 0.77 17.52
N LYS A 162 -0.14 0.52 16.24
CA LYS A 162 0.87 1.30 15.49
C LYS A 162 0.47 2.77 15.40
N PHE A 163 -0.77 3.07 15.01
CA PHE A 163 -1.25 4.46 14.95
C PHE A 163 -1.22 5.16 16.31
N ILE A 164 -1.66 4.48 17.38
CA ILE A 164 -1.61 5.03 18.73
C ILE A 164 -0.16 5.40 19.10
N ARG A 165 0.80 4.51 18.85
CA ARG A 165 2.22 4.80 19.09
C ARG A 165 2.69 6.03 18.32
N GLU A 166 2.37 6.14 17.04
CA GLU A 166 2.80 7.28 16.22
C GLU A 166 2.13 8.60 16.66
N ILE A 167 0.85 8.58 17.03
CA ILE A 167 0.15 9.74 17.58
C ILE A 167 0.85 10.24 18.86
N GLU A 168 1.18 9.33 19.77
CA GLU A 168 1.88 9.70 21.01
C GLU A 168 3.30 10.23 20.76
N GLN A 169 3.98 9.81 19.69
CA GLN A 169 5.26 10.40 19.30
C GLN A 169 5.10 11.82 18.78
N VAL A 170 4.09 12.07 17.93
CA VAL A 170 3.80 13.42 17.42
C VAL A 170 3.44 14.35 18.57
N ARG A 171 2.58 13.93 19.51
CA ARG A 171 2.18 14.73 20.66
C ARG A 171 3.34 15.17 21.55
N LYS A 172 4.39 14.36 21.67
CA LYS A 172 5.61 14.70 22.43
C LYS A 172 6.52 15.72 21.74
N GLN A 173 6.38 15.89 20.42
CA GLN A 173 7.19 16.84 19.65
C GLN A 173 6.57 18.23 19.59
N VAL A 174 5.27 18.30 19.85
CA VAL A 174 4.49 19.54 19.92
C VAL A 174 4.25 19.83 21.39
N ASP A 175 5.25 20.37 22.08
CA ASP A 175 5.08 20.85 23.46
C ASP A 175 3.91 21.86 23.49
N PHE A 176 2.91 21.59 24.34
CA PHE A 176 1.90 22.55 24.76
C PHE A 176 2.33 23.21 26.06
#